data_AF-A0A7V3RN85-F1
#
_entry.id   AF-A0A7V3RN85-F1
#
_cell.length_a   1.000
_cell.length_b   1.000
_cell.length_c   1.000
_cell.angle_alpha   90.00
_cell.angle_beta   90.00
_cell.angle_gamma   90.00
#
_symmetry.space_group_name_H-M   'P 1'
#
loop_
_entity.id
_entity.type
_entity.pdbx_description
1 polymer ?
#
loop_
_entity_poly.entity_id
_entity_poly.type
_entity_poly.pdbx_seq_one_letter_code
_entity_poly.pdbx_strand_id
1 'polypeptide(L)' 'MEETHDDRFVVYVRSRRDTHDPPEESEWPVVTCASYEEACRIREAHRRQARDCVIRYVGPSGGGD' A
#
# COMPACT_ATOMS: atom_id res chain seq x y z
N MET A 1 6.96 -15.67 24.76
CA MET A 1 5.89 -15.17 23.88
C MET A 1 6.57 -14.33 22.84
N GLU A 2 6.95 -14.94 21.72
CA GLU A 2 7.39 -14.21 20.55
C GLU A 2 6.12 -13.91 19.78
N GLU A 3 5.50 -12.79 20.10
CA GLU A 3 4.56 -12.19 19.16
C GLU A 3 5.43 -11.72 17.99
N THR A 4 5.70 -12.62 17.03
CA THR A 4 6.06 -12.20 15.68
C THR A 4 4.82 -11.52 15.13
N HIS A 5 4.61 -10.27 15.54
CA HIS A 5 3.62 -9.40 14.94
C HIS A 5 3.95 -9.44 13.45
N ASP A 6 3.07 -10.06 12.67
CA ASP A 6 3.19 -10.16 11.22
C ASP A 6 2.82 -8.80 10.62
N ASP A 7 3.54 -7.77 11.07
CA ASP A 7 3.39 -6.36 10.76
C ASP A 7 3.86 -6.15 9.33
N ARG A 8 2.93 -6.24 8.39
CA ARG A 8 3.26 -6.08 6.98
C ARG A 8 2.68 -4.78 6.46
N PHE A 9 3.54 -4.00 5.82
CA PHE A 9 3.15 -2.80 5.09
C PHE A 9 2.92 -3.18 3.64
N VAL A 10 1.68 -3.07 3.19
CA VAL A 10 1.31 -3.30 1.79
C VAL A 10 1.23 -1.95 1.08
N VAL A 11 2.01 -1.79 0.02
CA VAL A 11 1.94 -0.61 -0.86
C VAL A 11 0.98 -0.93 -2.00
N TYR A 12 -0.06 -0.13 -2.10
CA TYR A 12 -1.04 -0.15 -3.18
C TYR A 12 -0.70 0.95 -4.18
N VAL A 13 -0.88 0.65 -5.47
CA VAL A 13 -0.86 1.66 -6.52
C VAL A 13 -2.26 1.85 -7.06
N ARG A 14 -2.67 3.12 -7.18
CA ARG A 14 -3.86 3.52 -7.90
C ARG A 14 -3.47 3.76 -9.35
N SER A 15 -4.07 2.98 -10.24
CA SER A 15 -3.97 3.24 -11.67
C SER A 15 -4.77 4.50 -11.98
N ARG A 16 -4.11 5.59 -12.42
CA ARG A 16 -4.80 6.78 -12.95
C ARG A 16 -5.41 6.52 -14.33
N ARG A 17 -6.14 5.42 -14.49
CA ARG A 17 -6.79 5.15 -15.77
C ARG A 17 -8.06 5.97 -15.83
N ASP A 18 -7.97 7.00 -16.66
CA ASP A 18 -8.99 7.75 -17.38
C ASP A 18 -10.38 7.83 -16.77
N THR A 19 -10.83 9.08 -16.64
CA THR A 19 -12.08 9.64 -16.13
C THR A 19 -13.40 9.11 -16.74
N HIS A 20 -13.43 7.91 -17.32
CA HIS A 20 -14.58 7.39 -18.07
C HIS A 20 -14.99 5.94 -17.74
N ASP A 21 -14.27 5.23 -16.88
CA ASP A 21 -14.72 3.93 -16.35
C ASP A 21 -15.31 4.13 -14.94
N PRO A 22 -16.36 3.36 -14.55
CA PRO A 22 -16.95 3.45 -13.21
C PRO A 22 -15.87 3.25 -12.13
N PRO A 23 -16.01 3.92 -10.96
CA PRO A 23 -14.99 3.98 -9.94
C PRO A 23 -14.93 2.67 -9.13
N GLU A 24 -14.71 1.55 -9.78
CA GLU A 24 -14.19 0.37 -9.08
C GLU A 24 -12.71 0.67 -8.81
N GLU A 25 -12.48 1.28 -7.64
CA GLU A 25 -11.19 1.70 -7.12
C GLU A 25 -10.14 0.61 -7.31
N SER A 26 -9.42 0.73 -8.42
CA SER A 26 -8.41 -0.23 -8.85
C SER A 26 -7.12 0.05 -8.09
N GLU A 27 -7.17 -0.15 -6.77
CA GLU A 27 -6.03 -0.22 -5.87
C GLU A 27 -5.44 -1.63 -5.94
N TRP A 28 -4.26 -1.75 -6.52
CA TRP A 28 -3.60 -3.04 -6.65
C TRP A 28 -2.42 -3.12 -5.68
N PRO A 29 -2.33 -4.18 -4.85
CA PRO A 29 -1.16 -4.39 -4.00
C PRO A 29 0.05 -4.68 -4.91
N VAL A 30 1.09 -3.86 -4.78
CA VAL A 30 2.31 -3.98 -5.59
C VAL A 30 3.41 -4.67 -4.82
N VAL A 31 3.52 -4.38 -3.53
CA VAL A 31 4.57 -4.96 -2.68
C VAL A 31 4.12 -5.03 -1.23
N THR A 32 4.62 -6.04 -0.55
CA THR A 32 4.45 -6.23 0.89
C THR A 32 5.82 -6.17 1.54
N CYS A 33 6.00 -5.28 2.50
CA CYS A 33 7.26 -5.02 3.18
C CYS A 33 7.09 -5.24 4.68
N ALA A 34 8.13 -5.69 5.38
CA ALA A 34 8.11 -5.80 6.85
C ALA A 34 8.40 -4.46 7.55
N SER A 35 8.71 -3.39 6.79
CA SER A 35 9.09 -2.09 7.35
C SER A 35 8.49 -0.92 6.59
N TYR A 36 8.02 0.08 7.33
CA TYR A 36 7.42 1.29 6.78
C TYR A 36 8.41 2.10 5.93
N GLU A 37 9.69 2.13 6.31
CA GLU A 37 10.74 2.82 5.54
C GLU A 37 10.86 2.26 4.12
N GLU A 38 10.77 0.94 3.98
CA GLU A 38 10.85 0.26 2.69
C GLU A 38 9.61 0.56 1.84
N ALA A 39 8.43 0.52 2.45
CA ALA A 39 7.18 0.95 1.82
C ALA A 39 7.24 2.41 1.34
N CYS A 40 7.88 3.30 2.10
CA CYS A 40 8.06 4.70 1.73
C CYS A 40 8.99 4.88 0.52
N ARG A 41 10.11 4.16 0.47
CA ARG A 41 11.02 4.16 -0.70
C ARG A 41 10.30 3.72 -1.97
N ILE A 42 9.49 2.67 -1.87
CA ILE A 42 8.75 2.13 -3.01
C ILE A 42 7.66 3.11 -3.45
N ARG A 43 6.93 3.72 -2.50
CA ARG A 43 5.99 4.81 -2.79
C ARG A 43 6.66 5.95 -3.55
N GLU A 44 7.85 6.39 -3.12
CA GLU A 44 8.57 7.47 -3.80
C GLU A 44 9.02 7.08 -5.21
N ALA A 45 9.51 5.85 -5.39
CA ALA A 45 9.88 5.32 -6.70
C ALA A 45 8.70 5.30 -7.68
N HIS A 46 7.50 4.93 -7.22
CA HIS A 46 6.29 4.93 -8.05
C HIS A 46 5.68 6.32 -8.23
N ARG A 47 5.83 7.24 -7.26
CA ARG A 47 5.42 8.65 -7.39
C ARG A 47 6.15 9.34 -8.55
N ARG A 48 7.43 9.02 -8.77
CA ARG A 48 8.19 9.51 -9.95
C ARG A 48 7.59 9.03 -11.28
N GLN A 49 6.88 7.91 -11.29
CA GLN A 49 6.19 7.37 -12.48
C GLN A 49 4.75 7.90 -12.63
N ALA A 50 4.40 8.98 -11.91
CA ALA A 50 3.06 9.57 -11.88
C ALA A 50 1.93 8.61 -11.45
N ARG A 51 2.28 7.52 -10.74
CA ARG A 51 1.31 6.60 -10.13
C ARG A 51 1.01 7.08 -8.71
N ASP A 52 -0.28 7.17 -8.38
CA ASP A 52 -0.71 7.50 -7.02
C ASP A 52 -0.58 6.23 -6.16
N CYS A 53 -0.03 6.36 -4.95
CA CYS A 53 0.42 5.21 -4.15
C CYS A 53 0.04 5.38 -2.68
N VAL A 54 -0.54 4.34 -2.09
CA VAL A 54 -1.03 4.31 -0.71
C VAL A 54 -0.33 3.20 0.06
N ILE A 55 0.13 3.47 1.27
CA ILE A 55 0.72 2.44 2.16
C ILE A 55 -0.33 2.08 3.18
N ARG A 56 -0.70 0.80 3.29
CA ARG A 56 -1.56 0.30 4.38
C ARG A 56 -0.76 -0.63 5.27
N TYR A 57 -0.92 -0.45 6.57
CA TYR A 57 -0.43 -1.40 7.55
C TYR A 57 -1.44 -2.54 7.69
N VAL A 58 -0.96 -3.76 7.55
CA VAL A 58 -1.70 -5.00 7.73
C VAL A 58 -1.00 -5.72 8.87
N GLY A 59 -1.62 -5.69 10.04
CA GLY A 59 -1.16 -6.38 11.23
C GLY A 59 -2.34 -6.79 12.10
N PRO A 60 -2.12 -7.70 13.06
CA PRO A 60 -3.19 -8.25 13.91
C PRO A 60 -3.92 -7.17 14.72
N SER A 61 -3.28 -6.00 14.93
CA SER A 61 -3.84 -4.85 15.66
C SER A 61 -4.64 -3.87 14.78
N GLY A 62 -4.89 -4.20 13.51
CA GLY A 62 -5.70 -3.39 12.58
C GLY A 62 -7.20 -3.45 12.86
N GLY A 63 -7.62 -3.31 14.12
CA GLY A 63 -9.01 -3.13 14.52
C GLY A 63 -9.22 -1.68 14.94
N GLY A 64 -9.98 -0.93 14.14
CA GLY A 64 -10.48 0.39 14.53
C GLY A 64 -11.48 0.28 15.69
N ASP A 65 -11.48 1.30 16.54
CA ASP A 65 -12.62 1.68 17.40
C ASP A 65 -13.36 2.85 16.72
#